data_AF-A0A9D0L513-F1
#
_entry.id   AF-A0A9D0L513-F1
#
_cell.length_a   1.000
_cell.length_b   1.000
_cell.length_c   1.000
_cell.angle_alpha   90.00
_cell.angle_beta   90.00
_cell.angle_gamma   90.00
#
_symmetry.space_group_name_H-M   'P 1'
#
loop_
_entity.id
_entity.type
_entity.pdbx_description
1 polymer ?
#
loop_
_entity_poly.entity_id
_entity_poly.type
_entity_poly.pdbx_seq_one_letter_code
_entity_poly.pdbx_strand_id
1 'polypeptide(L)'
;MRKAYSELDGPRRMLALMGTALLLLGLAHGVVWLVAGGPVLGPVSWRKPTLFASAIGGILLATLWASMHIRMSRKLTWVLLGGLSVGGLIQAGLVVIQRWRGTASHFNVFTTDTNAVMALVIALTTLPVTVMFVTLMILSYRRNTASGTTRFIVRYGFTMVAVGTVEGLTMIAHAMSTIPSRI
;
A
#
# COMPACT_ATOMS: atom_id res chain seq x y z
N MET A 1 -18.59 -7.00 16.30
CA MET A 1 -17.92 -6.56 15.06
C MET A 1 -18.84 -6.46 13.82
N ARG A 2 -19.79 -7.38 13.55
CA ARG A 2 -20.67 -7.32 12.36
C ARG A 2 -21.47 -6.01 12.17
N LYS A 3 -21.93 -5.36 13.24
CA LYS A 3 -22.68 -4.09 13.16
C LYS A 3 -21.88 -2.89 12.62
N ALA A 4 -20.55 -2.86 12.81
CA ALA A 4 -19.73 -1.72 12.36
C ALA A 4 -19.48 -1.73 10.85
N TYR A 5 -19.46 -2.90 10.20
CA TYR A 5 -19.24 -3.01 8.75
C TYR A 5 -20.51 -2.83 7.93
N SER A 6 -21.68 -3.11 8.50
CA SER A 6 -22.97 -2.96 7.81
C SER A 6 -23.34 -1.50 7.51
N GLU A 7 -22.72 -0.54 8.20
CA GLU A 7 -22.98 0.89 7.99
C GLU A 7 -22.00 1.54 6.99
N LEU A 8 -20.93 0.84 6.62
CA LEU A 8 -19.95 1.34 5.66
C LEU A 8 -20.53 1.31 4.23
N ASP A 9 -20.25 2.33 3.45
CA ASP A 9 -20.51 2.31 2.01
C ASP A 9 -19.57 1.32 1.30
N GLY A 10 -19.94 0.90 0.08
CA GLY A 10 -19.19 -0.08 -0.72
C GLY A 10 -17.66 0.10 -0.73
N PRO A 11 -17.11 1.29 -1.02
CA PRO A 11 -15.66 1.47 -1.10
C PRO A 11 -14.97 1.35 0.26
N ARG A 12 -15.61 1.80 1.36
CA ARG A 12 -15.06 1.63 2.71
C ARG A 12 -15.10 0.17 3.16
N ARG A 13 -16.15 -0.58 2.82
CA ARG A 13 -16.20 -2.04 3.06
C ARG A 13 -15.07 -2.75 2.33
N MET A 14 -14.86 -2.44 1.05
CA MET A 14 -13.76 -3.00 0.28
C MET A 14 -12.40 -2.70 0.92
N LEU A 15 -12.17 -1.44 1.31
CA LEU A 15 -10.95 -1.02 2.00
C LEU A 15 -10.72 -1.77 3.31
N ALA A 16 -11.79 -1.97 4.08
CA ALA A 16 -11.73 -2.68 5.35
C ALA A 16 -11.42 -4.19 5.15
N LEU A 17 -12.06 -4.82 4.17
CA LEU A 17 -11.83 -6.22 3.82
C LEU A 17 -10.39 -6.43 3.33
N MET A 18 -9.93 -5.61 2.37
CA MET A 18 -8.58 -5.72 1.83
C MET A 18 -7.52 -5.39 2.89
N GLY A 19 -7.74 -4.35 3.69
CA GLY A 19 -6.83 -4.00 4.79
C GLY A 19 -6.68 -5.13 5.81
N THR A 20 -7.80 -5.75 6.20
CA THR A 20 -7.79 -6.90 7.13
C THR A 20 -7.10 -8.11 6.49
N ALA A 21 -7.43 -8.43 5.23
CA ALA A 21 -6.85 -9.56 4.52
C ALA A 21 -5.33 -9.42 4.38
N LEU A 22 -4.84 -8.24 4.02
CA LEU A 22 -3.41 -7.97 3.89
C LEU A 22 -2.69 -8.02 5.24
N LEU A 23 -3.31 -7.52 6.31
CA LEU A 23 -2.76 -7.61 7.66
C LEU A 23 -2.61 -9.08 8.09
N LEU A 24 -3.65 -9.89 7.90
CA LEU A 24 -3.60 -11.32 8.18
C LEU A 24 -2.60 -12.06 7.30
N LEU A 25 -2.49 -11.69 6.02
CA LEU A 25 -1.51 -12.25 5.10
C LEU A 25 -0.08 -11.97 5.55
N GLY A 26 0.19 -10.75 6.02
CA GLY A 26 1.49 -10.37 6.57
C GLY A 26 1.82 -11.17 7.83
N LEU A 27 0.88 -11.29 8.76
CA LEU A 27 1.03 -12.12 9.96
C LEU A 27 1.29 -13.59 9.61
N ALA A 28 0.56 -14.15 8.63
CA ALA A 28 0.74 -15.52 8.17
C ALA A 28 2.16 -15.74 7.62
N HIS A 29 2.70 -14.79 6.83
CA HIS A 29 4.09 -14.86 6.37
C HIS A 29 5.10 -14.71 7.51
N GLY A 30 4.76 -13.96 8.57
CA GLY A 30 5.53 -13.92 9.81
C GLY A 30 5.60 -15.29 10.48
N VAL A 31 4.48 -16.01 10.57
CA VAL A 31 4.43 -17.39 11.09
C VAL A 31 5.25 -18.33 10.20
N VAL A 32 5.12 -18.24 8.88
CA VAL A 32 5.94 -19.02 7.94
C VAL A 32 7.42 -18.79 8.19
N TRP A 33 7.84 -17.54 8.43
CA TRP A 33 9.23 -17.23 8.76
C TRP A 33 9.68 -17.88 10.08
N LEU A 34 8.85 -17.84 11.12
CA LEU A 34 9.17 -18.46 12.41
C LEU A 34 9.33 -19.98 12.32
N VAL A 35 8.59 -20.64 11.41
CA VAL A 35 8.63 -22.09 11.22
C VAL A 35 9.74 -22.52 10.25
N ALA A 36 9.80 -21.90 9.07
CA ALA A 36 10.73 -22.27 8.00
C ALA A 36 12.13 -21.67 8.18
N GLY A 37 12.27 -20.67 9.06
CA GLY A 37 13.52 -19.96 9.27
C GLY A 37 13.97 -19.14 8.07
N GLY A 38 15.28 -18.87 8.03
CA GLY A 38 15.94 -18.08 6.99
C GLY A 38 16.31 -16.67 7.44
N PRO A 39 17.15 -15.98 6.66
CA PRO A 39 17.76 -14.73 7.08
C PRO A 39 16.73 -13.61 7.21
N VAL A 40 16.86 -12.81 8.28
CA VAL A 40 16.04 -11.59 8.50
C VAL A 40 16.31 -10.57 7.40
N LEU A 41 17.58 -10.43 7.02
CA LEU A 41 18.05 -9.48 6.02
C LEU A 41 18.21 -10.15 4.65
N GLY A 42 18.21 -9.33 3.60
CA GLY A 42 18.48 -9.77 2.24
C GLY A 42 17.31 -9.60 1.27
N PRO A 43 17.59 -9.71 -0.04
CA PRO A 43 16.65 -9.38 -1.09
C PRO A 43 15.44 -10.31 -1.18
N VAL A 44 15.54 -11.53 -0.63
CA VAL A 44 14.51 -12.58 -0.68
C VAL A 44 14.07 -13.00 0.74
N SER A 45 14.26 -12.14 1.74
CA SER A 45 13.86 -12.42 3.12
C SER A 45 12.33 -12.47 3.27
N TRP A 46 11.85 -13.38 4.14
CA TRP A 46 10.44 -13.43 4.57
C TRP A 46 9.97 -12.17 5.32
N ARG A 47 10.91 -11.34 5.80
CA ARG A 47 10.61 -10.01 6.34
C ARG A 47 9.83 -9.15 5.33
N LYS A 48 10.13 -9.28 4.04
CA LYS A 48 9.49 -8.47 2.99
C LYS A 48 7.97 -8.68 2.91
N PRO A 49 7.44 -9.89 2.61
CA PRO A 49 6.00 -10.09 2.57
C PRO A 49 5.34 -9.83 3.93
N THR A 50 6.01 -10.15 5.04
CA THR A 50 5.51 -9.88 6.39
C THR A 50 5.27 -8.38 6.61
N LEU A 51 6.30 -7.56 6.39
CA LEU A 51 6.21 -6.12 6.64
C LEU A 51 5.39 -5.40 5.57
N PHE A 52 5.56 -5.72 4.28
CA PHE A 52 4.81 -5.03 3.21
C PHE A 52 3.31 -5.29 3.33
N ALA A 53 2.88 -6.54 3.49
CA ALA A 53 1.45 -6.85 3.59
C ALA A 53 0.86 -6.29 4.89
N SER A 54 1.57 -6.41 6.03
CA SER A 54 1.09 -5.87 7.31
C SER A 54 1.00 -4.35 7.30
N ALA A 55 2.04 -3.66 6.78
CA ALA A 55 2.08 -2.20 6.73
C ALA A 55 1.01 -1.65 5.79
N ILE A 56 0.86 -2.22 4.59
CA ILE A 56 -0.20 -1.81 3.67
C ILE A 56 -1.57 -2.08 4.32
N GLY A 57 -1.79 -3.26 4.90
CA GLY A 57 -3.03 -3.60 5.60
C GLY A 57 -3.38 -2.60 6.70
N GLY A 58 -2.40 -2.27 7.56
CA GLY A 58 -2.54 -1.27 8.61
C GLY A 58 -2.83 0.14 8.06
N ILE A 59 -2.15 0.56 7.00
CA ILE A 59 -2.39 1.85 6.34
C ILE A 59 -3.81 1.91 5.75
N LEU A 60 -4.31 0.84 5.13
CA LEU A 60 -5.69 0.81 4.60
C LEU A 60 -6.73 0.90 5.72
N LEU A 61 -6.52 0.22 6.84
CA LEU A 61 -7.40 0.29 8.01
C LEU A 61 -7.34 1.66 8.71
N ALA A 62 -6.16 2.26 8.83
CA ALA A 62 -6.00 3.63 9.34
C ALA A 62 -6.65 4.65 8.40
N THR A 63 -6.49 4.46 7.09
CA THR A 63 -7.12 5.30 6.04
C THR A 63 -8.63 5.19 6.10
N LEU A 64 -9.18 3.99 6.30
CA LEU A 64 -10.61 3.78 6.51
C LEU A 64 -11.11 4.66 7.65
N TRP A 65 -10.48 4.58 8.82
CA TRP A 65 -10.86 5.38 9.99
C TRP A 65 -10.74 6.88 9.71
N ALA A 66 -9.59 7.33 9.20
CA ALA A 66 -9.35 8.73 8.90
C ALA A 66 -10.33 9.29 7.83
N SER A 67 -10.74 8.46 6.86
CA SER A 67 -11.69 8.85 5.80
C SER A 67 -13.10 9.13 6.32
N MET A 68 -13.45 8.67 7.53
CA MET A 68 -14.74 8.98 8.15
C MET A 68 -14.84 10.46 8.57
N HIS A 69 -13.69 11.13 8.71
CA HIS A 69 -13.61 12.54 9.06
C HIS A 69 -13.44 13.48 7.85
N ILE A 70 -13.48 12.95 6.62
CA ILE A 70 -13.27 13.75 5.40
C ILE A 70 -14.54 13.72 4.55
N ARG A 71 -15.07 14.91 4.20
CA ARG A 71 -16.22 15.03 3.29
C ARG A 71 -15.80 14.75 1.84
N MET A 72 -16.30 13.64 1.29
CA MET A 72 -16.07 13.19 -0.09
C MET A 72 -17.39 12.80 -0.76
N SER A 73 -17.50 13.05 -2.08
CA SER A 73 -18.62 12.54 -2.86
C SER A 73 -18.46 11.03 -3.09
N ARG A 74 -19.56 10.31 -3.34
CA ARG A 74 -19.55 8.86 -3.58
C ARG A 74 -18.56 8.43 -4.67
N LYS A 75 -18.49 9.18 -5.79
CA LYS A 75 -17.55 8.92 -6.89
C LYS A 75 -16.10 9.05 -6.41
N LEU A 76 -15.79 10.11 -5.67
CA LEU A 76 -14.44 10.35 -5.16
C LEU A 76 -14.04 9.28 -4.13
N THR A 77 -14.95 8.85 -3.26
CA THR A 77 -14.70 7.76 -2.31
C THR A 77 -14.36 6.45 -3.03
N TRP A 78 -15.04 6.12 -4.13
CA TRP A 78 -14.70 4.95 -4.94
C TRP A 78 -13.33 5.05 -5.59
N VAL A 79 -13.04 6.18 -6.23
CA VAL A 79 -11.74 6.39 -6.90
C VAL A 79 -10.60 6.29 -5.89
N LEU A 80 -10.71 6.98 -4.75
CA LEU A 80 -9.64 7.01 -3.76
C LEU A 80 -9.58 5.70 -2.97
N LEU A 81 -10.64 5.31 -2.26
CA LEU A 81 -10.57 4.18 -1.34
C LEU A 81 -10.64 2.83 -2.07
N GLY A 82 -11.45 2.72 -3.13
CA GLY A 82 -11.46 1.54 -3.98
C GLY A 82 -10.14 1.37 -4.74
N GLY A 83 -9.60 2.47 -5.28
CA GLY A 83 -8.29 2.48 -5.94
C GLY A 83 -7.15 2.07 -5.00
N LEU A 84 -7.10 2.60 -3.78
CA LEU A 84 -6.12 2.20 -2.76
C LEU A 84 -6.26 0.73 -2.35
N SER A 85 -7.48 0.20 -2.32
CA SER A 85 -7.73 -1.21 -2.04
C SER A 85 -7.11 -2.11 -3.11
N VAL A 86 -7.33 -1.79 -4.39
CA VAL A 86 -6.77 -2.53 -5.52
C VAL A 86 -5.25 -2.35 -5.60
N GLY A 87 -4.76 -1.12 -5.51
CA GLY A 87 -3.34 -0.82 -5.58
C GLY A 87 -2.53 -1.41 -4.43
N GLY A 88 -3.11 -1.45 -3.22
CA GLY A 88 -2.52 -2.12 -2.07
C GLY A 88 -2.42 -3.64 -2.27
N LEU A 89 -3.48 -4.27 -2.79
CA LEU A 89 -3.49 -5.70 -3.09
C LEU A 89 -2.45 -6.07 -4.15
N ILE A 90 -2.37 -5.30 -5.24
CA ILE A 90 -1.39 -5.53 -6.31
C ILE A 90 0.03 -5.43 -5.76
N GLN A 91 0.36 -4.34 -5.04
CA GLN A 91 1.72 -4.14 -4.52
C GLN A 91 2.11 -5.21 -3.51
N ALA A 92 1.25 -5.52 -2.54
CA ALA A 92 1.54 -6.57 -1.55
C ALA A 92 1.61 -7.96 -2.22
N GLY A 93 0.70 -8.25 -3.14
CA GLY A 93 0.64 -9.52 -3.87
C GLY A 93 1.89 -9.76 -4.69
N LEU A 94 2.39 -8.76 -5.41
CA LEU A 94 3.63 -8.89 -6.18
C LEU A 94 4.85 -9.14 -5.28
N VAL A 95 4.94 -8.49 -4.12
CA VAL A 95 6.02 -8.77 -3.15
C VAL A 95 5.96 -10.20 -2.65
N VAL A 96 4.76 -10.70 -2.35
CA VAL A 96 4.53 -12.10 -1.94
C VAL A 96 4.94 -13.06 -3.05
N ILE A 97 4.44 -12.86 -4.27
CA ILE A 97 4.76 -13.71 -5.43
C ILE A 97 6.27 -13.75 -5.69
N GLN A 98 6.95 -12.60 -5.65
CA GLN A 98 8.40 -12.53 -5.82
C GLN A 98 9.14 -13.33 -4.73
N ARG A 99 8.70 -13.25 -3.46
CA ARG A 99 9.30 -14.06 -2.39
C ARG A 99 9.19 -15.56 -2.66
N TRP A 100 8.00 -16.02 -3.07
CA TRP A 100 7.75 -17.43 -3.36
C TRP A 100 8.50 -17.93 -4.59
N ARG A 101 8.79 -17.05 -5.55
CA ARG A 101 9.67 -17.33 -6.70
C ARG A 101 11.16 -17.34 -6.35
N GLY A 102 11.54 -16.99 -5.12
CA GLY A 102 12.94 -16.89 -4.73
C GLY A 102 13.65 -15.65 -5.31
N THR A 103 12.89 -14.65 -5.77
CA THR A 103 13.42 -13.48 -6.48
C THR A 103 13.22 -12.20 -5.68
N ALA A 104 14.11 -11.22 -5.90
CA ALA A 104 13.97 -9.92 -5.27
C ALA A 104 12.71 -9.21 -5.77
N SER A 105 12.01 -8.47 -4.91
CA SER A 105 10.86 -7.65 -5.33
C SER A 105 11.24 -6.28 -5.92
N HIS A 106 12.49 -5.86 -5.77
CA HIS A 106 13.03 -4.60 -6.30
C HIS A 106 14.43 -4.86 -6.85
N PHE A 107 14.87 -4.04 -7.81
CA PHE A 107 16.22 -4.06 -8.38
C PHE A 107 16.59 -5.33 -9.17
N ASN A 108 15.61 -6.06 -9.70
CA ASN A 108 15.83 -7.23 -10.56
C ASN A 108 15.11 -7.15 -11.92
N VAL A 109 14.76 -5.93 -12.33
CA VAL A 109 13.86 -5.61 -13.45
C VAL A 109 14.20 -6.38 -14.73
N PHE A 110 15.47 -6.58 -15.07
CA PHE A 110 15.88 -7.21 -16.34
C PHE A 110 16.53 -8.59 -16.19
N THR A 111 16.36 -9.22 -15.04
CA THR A 111 16.89 -10.58 -14.85
C THR A 111 16.06 -11.63 -15.59
N THR A 112 14.76 -11.38 -15.81
CA THR A 112 13.84 -12.20 -16.62
C THR A 112 12.69 -11.32 -17.14
N ASP A 113 12.01 -11.74 -18.22
CA ASP A 113 10.82 -11.05 -18.74
C ASP A 113 9.71 -10.93 -17.68
N THR A 114 9.52 -11.97 -16.87
CA THR A 114 8.56 -11.94 -15.76
C THR A 114 8.91 -10.87 -14.73
N ASN A 115 10.21 -10.67 -14.43
CA ASN A 115 10.64 -9.63 -13.51
C ASN A 115 10.46 -8.24 -14.10
N ALA A 116 10.63 -8.07 -15.41
CA ALA A 116 10.39 -6.81 -16.10
C ALA A 116 8.91 -6.43 -16.04
N VAL A 117 8.02 -7.38 -16.34
CA VAL A 117 6.57 -7.17 -16.25
C VAL A 117 6.16 -6.84 -14.82
N MET A 118 6.64 -7.58 -13.81
CA MET A 118 6.29 -7.28 -12.41
C MET A 118 6.78 -5.91 -11.95
N ALA A 119 7.99 -5.50 -12.36
CA ALA A 119 8.50 -4.17 -12.06
C ALA A 119 7.68 -3.07 -12.74
N LEU A 120 7.26 -3.27 -13.99
CA LEU A 120 6.40 -2.35 -14.69
C LEU A 120 5.03 -2.22 -13.99
N VAL A 121 4.42 -3.33 -13.56
CA VAL A 121 3.15 -3.30 -12.83
C VAL A 121 3.29 -2.57 -11.49
N ILE A 122 4.40 -2.76 -10.77
CA ILE A 122 4.70 -1.99 -9.55
C ILE A 122 4.76 -0.50 -9.89
N ALA A 123 5.55 -0.09 -10.88
CA ALA A 123 5.68 1.32 -11.27
C ALA A 123 4.34 1.96 -11.66
N LEU A 124 3.56 1.27 -12.51
CA LEU A 124 2.24 1.73 -12.96
C LEU A 124 1.21 1.79 -11.84
N THR A 125 1.38 1.01 -10.76
CA THR A 125 0.48 1.03 -9.60
C THR A 125 0.91 2.06 -8.55
N THR A 126 2.22 2.26 -8.36
CA THR A 126 2.75 3.19 -7.35
C THR A 126 2.34 4.63 -7.64
N LEU A 127 2.46 5.10 -8.88
CA LEU A 127 2.09 6.49 -9.22
C LEU A 127 0.63 6.83 -8.88
N PRO A 128 -0.39 6.07 -9.32
CA PRO A 128 -1.78 6.29 -8.90
C PRO A 128 -1.98 6.25 -7.38
N VAL A 129 -1.35 5.31 -6.68
CA VAL A 129 -1.46 5.21 -5.21
C VAL A 129 -0.89 6.46 -4.53
N THR A 130 0.27 6.94 -4.97
CA THR A 130 0.87 8.20 -4.49
C THR A 130 -0.07 9.38 -4.73
N VAL A 131 -0.64 9.51 -5.93
CA VAL A 131 -1.61 10.58 -6.25
C VAL A 131 -2.85 10.50 -5.36
N MET A 132 -3.36 9.29 -5.09
CA MET A 132 -4.51 9.09 -4.20
C MET A 132 -4.21 9.51 -2.76
N PHE A 133 -3.05 9.15 -2.21
CA PHE A 133 -2.66 9.57 -0.86
C PHE A 133 -2.37 11.07 -0.76
N VAL A 134 -1.73 11.67 -1.76
CA VAL A 134 -1.57 13.14 -1.84
C VAL A 134 -2.93 13.83 -1.90
N THR A 135 -3.88 13.28 -2.65
CA THR A 135 -5.24 13.80 -2.70
C THR A 135 -5.93 13.70 -1.35
N LEU A 136 -5.84 12.56 -0.65
CA LEU A 136 -6.39 12.39 0.69
C LEU A 136 -5.73 13.34 1.71
N MET A 137 -4.42 13.54 1.61
CA MET A 137 -3.69 14.55 2.38
C MET A 137 -4.30 15.93 2.15
N ILE A 138 -4.42 16.39 0.90
CA ILE A 138 -5.02 17.70 0.59
C ILE A 138 -6.45 17.81 1.14
N LEU A 139 -7.27 16.78 0.97
CA LEU A 139 -8.65 16.75 1.48
C LEU A 139 -8.70 16.76 3.00
N SER A 140 -7.71 16.18 3.70
CA SER A 140 -7.61 16.22 5.17
C SER A 140 -7.35 17.63 5.71
N TYR A 141 -6.77 18.53 4.90
CA TYR A 141 -6.62 19.94 5.26
C TYR A 141 -7.87 20.75 4.89
N ARG A 142 -8.46 20.48 3.72
CA ARG A 142 -9.55 21.30 3.14
C ARG A 142 -10.96 20.91 3.56
N ARG A 143 -11.21 19.63 3.86
CA ARG A 143 -12.57 19.06 4.01
C ARG A 143 -12.73 18.16 5.25
N ASN A 144 -11.87 18.34 6.24
CA ASN A 144 -11.91 17.58 7.48
C ASN A 144 -12.93 18.16 8.47
N THR A 145 -13.85 17.32 8.93
CA THR A 145 -14.95 17.68 9.84
C THR A 145 -14.63 17.45 11.31
N ALA A 146 -13.53 16.76 11.63
CA ALA A 146 -13.10 16.56 13.02
C ALA A 146 -12.63 17.88 13.65
N SER A 147 -12.63 17.97 14.98
CA SER A 147 -12.09 19.09 15.76
C SER A 147 -10.86 18.67 16.57
N GLY A 148 -10.12 19.67 17.07
CA GLY A 148 -9.00 19.48 18.00
C GLY A 148 -7.96 18.44 17.56
N THR A 149 -7.59 17.57 18.50
CA THR A 149 -6.55 16.55 18.34
C THR A 149 -6.84 15.57 17.20
N THR A 150 -8.09 15.16 17.00
CA THR A 150 -8.46 14.23 15.91
C THR A 150 -8.16 14.83 14.54
N ARG A 151 -8.42 16.13 14.35
CA ARG A 151 -8.08 16.83 13.10
C ARG A 151 -6.58 16.81 12.86
N PHE A 152 -5.78 17.04 13.91
CA PHE A 152 -4.33 17.01 13.83
C PHE A 152 -3.82 15.61 13.45
N ILE A 153 -4.27 14.56 14.14
CA ILE A 153 -3.87 13.16 13.88
C ILE A 153 -4.17 12.76 12.44
N VAL A 154 -5.37 13.07 11.93
CA VAL A 154 -5.76 12.74 10.55
C VAL A 154 -4.85 13.45 9.53
N ARG A 155 -4.57 14.73 9.73
CA ARG A 155 -3.67 15.50 8.85
C ARG A 155 -2.25 14.96 8.89
N TYR A 156 -1.70 14.77 10.08
CA TYR A 156 -0.35 14.25 10.27
C TYR A 156 -0.20 12.86 9.64
N GLY A 157 -1.14 11.95 9.89
CA GLY A 157 -1.12 10.61 9.32
C GLY A 157 -1.12 10.61 7.79
N PHE A 158 -2.01 11.38 7.16
CA PHE A 158 -2.01 11.47 5.69
C PHE A 158 -0.77 12.15 5.13
N THR A 159 -0.21 13.14 5.82
CA THR A 159 1.06 13.77 5.42
C THR A 159 2.20 12.77 5.45
N MET A 160 2.34 11.98 6.53
CA MET A 160 3.39 10.95 6.63
C MET A 160 3.26 9.89 5.54
N VAL A 161 2.05 9.41 5.27
CA VAL A 161 1.83 8.42 4.20
C VAL A 161 2.08 9.01 2.81
N ALA A 162 1.69 10.27 2.57
CA ALA A 162 1.97 10.94 1.31
C ALA A 162 3.48 11.10 1.09
N VAL A 163 4.25 11.51 2.10
CA VAL A 163 5.72 11.58 2.03
C VAL A 163 6.31 10.21 1.71
N GLY A 164 5.92 9.17 2.45
CA GLY A 164 6.47 7.82 2.22
C GLY A 164 6.14 7.26 0.83
N THR A 165 4.97 7.57 0.27
CA THR A 165 4.61 7.13 -1.10
C THR A 165 5.26 7.97 -2.19
N VAL A 166 5.59 9.23 -1.91
CA VAL A 166 6.44 10.05 -2.79
C VAL A 166 7.87 9.51 -2.80
N GLU A 167 8.45 9.17 -1.64
CA GLU A 167 9.76 8.53 -1.56
C GLU A 167 9.79 7.18 -2.31
N GLY A 168 8.75 6.34 -2.14
CA GLY A 168 8.64 5.10 -2.91
C GLY A 168 8.63 5.34 -4.42
N LEU A 169 7.92 6.38 -4.88
CA LEU A 169 7.86 6.74 -6.29
C LEU A 169 9.22 7.25 -6.80
N THR A 170 9.94 8.08 -6.03
CA THR A 170 11.26 8.58 -6.44
C THR A 170 12.31 7.46 -6.49
N MET A 171 12.22 6.47 -5.59
CA MET A 171 13.07 5.28 -5.65
C MET A 171 12.88 4.50 -6.95
N ILE A 172 11.63 4.30 -7.38
CA ILE A 172 11.31 3.61 -8.64
C ILE A 172 11.82 4.44 -9.83
N ALA A 173 11.54 5.74 -9.85
CA ALA A 173 12.00 6.63 -10.92
C ALA A 173 13.53 6.63 -11.04
N HIS A 174 14.24 6.68 -9.91
CA HIS A 174 15.69 6.60 -9.89
C HIS A 174 16.18 5.26 -10.43
N ALA A 175 15.61 4.15 -9.97
CA ALA A 175 15.95 2.81 -10.45
C ALA A 175 15.74 2.66 -11.97
N MET A 176 14.74 3.33 -12.54
CA MET A 176 14.51 3.36 -13.99
C MET A 176 15.51 4.25 -14.74
N SER A 177 15.94 5.37 -14.15
CA SER A 177 16.91 6.28 -14.76
C SER A 177 18.35 5.74 -14.79
N THR A 178 18.69 4.84 -13.86
CA THR A 178 20.02 4.22 -13.76
C THR A 178 20.18 2.99 -14.63
N ILE A 179 19.17 2.64 -15.43
CA ILE A 179 19.24 1.54 -16.40
C ILE A 179 20.18 1.98 -17.53
N PRO A 180 21.32 1.30 -17.75
CA PRO A 180 22.15 1.57 -18.92
C PRO A 180 21.28 1.37 -20.17
N SER A 181 21.21 2.38 -21.03
CA SER A 181 20.52 2.29 -22.31
C SER A 181 21.21 1.24 -23.18
N ARG A 182 20.83 -0.03 -23.03
CA ARG A 182 21.12 -1.04 -24.05
C ARG A 182 20.12 -0.83 -25.16
N ILE A 183 20.53 0.05 -26.09
CA ILE A 183 20.08 0.03 -27.49
C ILE A 183 20.82 -1.12 -28.17
#